data_AF-A0AA39PXE7-F1
#
_entry.id   AF-A0AA39PXE7-F1
#
_cell.length_a   1.000
_cell.length_b   1.000
_cell.length_c   1.000
_cell.angle_alpha   90.00
_cell.angle_beta   90.00
_cell.angle_gamma   90.00
#
_symmetry.space_group_name_H-M   'P 1'
#
loop_
_entity.id
_entity.type
_entity.pdbx_description
1 polymer ?
#
loop_
_entity_poly.entity_id
_entity_poly.type
_entity_poly.pdbx_seq_one_letter_code
_entity_poly.pdbx_strand_id
1 'polypeptide(L)'
;MQRAAERGAFNPLDPAKDDHTNMFPLYLCSAILDSFYTLPKDQTQDFDSPLVLDFKDALPYFLNKICDNVLGMFSEFSKHPSLSDPSLPQSLKLIVVAIKFLCYRSFLPESTMSHTTICQSLTAVIQKIRDKKYSSQDITSQEATALIVALEVIIVACLSPLHNMVSDWIHLCYDTIEVYYDLAFVAPSACSLSGLQSIADFMFSCWDQIKDDSYRSDTGCEVFTNLLKEHIPIAFTVFHESQCLPFLGNHTFHQKSVSMVSAYIAGILAMQQGSNEAMDAELLQQHINYLYNPHNRFTTFSILATQDSEHEYWTMQAIHRDITALAQLCPQDTAWEECCRKLNDLVQSEDGEFFSKQLIYQKSGELWGDFPLHADHIEAEKENIRYAIHVLDEIFNDKGHTMVTPDSSSEWHLIDCIHHFFRQWFSQKHDGEPEQGQQV
;
A
#
# COMPACT_ATOMS: atom_id res chain seq x y z
N MET A 1 12.43 -12.64 -39.36
CA MET A 1 11.05 -12.33 -38.91
C MET A 1 9.99 -12.64 -39.96
N GLN A 2 10.00 -12.04 -41.16
CA GLN A 2 8.96 -12.29 -42.19
C GLN A 2 8.79 -13.78 -42.57
N ARG A 3 9.90 -14.49 -42.83
CA ARG A 3 9.88 -15.95 -43.06
C ARG A 3 9.42 -16.79 -41.85
N ALA A 4 9.54 -16.27 -40.63
CA ALA A 4 9.07 -16.96 -39.42
C ALA A 4 7.55 -16.79 -39.25
N ALA A 5 7.04 -15.59 -39.54
CA ALA A 5 5.60 -15.32 -39.62
C ALA A 5 4.92 -16.18 -40.69
N GLU A 6 5.50 -16.27 -41.89
CA GLU A 6 5.01 -17.13 -42.99
C GLU A 6 5.00 -18.63 -42.63
N ARG A 7 5.85 -19.05 -41.69
CA ARG A 7 5.92 -20.43 -41.17
C ARG A 7 5.03 -20.68 -39.96
N GLY A 8 4.22 -19.69 -39.56
CA GLY A 8 3.27 -19.82 -38.45
C GLY A 8 3.87 -19.66 -37.06
N ALA A 9 5.09 -19.12 -36.92
CA ALA A 9 5.72 -18.91 -35.60
C ALA A 9 4.94 -17.94 -34.69
N PHE A 10 4.09 -17.09 -35.29
CA PHE A 10 3.22 -16.15 -34.60
C PHE A 10 1.73 -16.52 -34.72
N ASN A 11 1.43 -17.80 -34.94
CA ASN A 11 0.04 -18.26 -34.91
C ASN A 11 -0.58 -17.94 -33.54
N PRO A 12 -1.86 -17.53 -33.49
CA PRO A 12 -2.53 -17.24 -32.24
C PRO A 12 -2.42 -18.40 -31.24
N LEU A 13 -1.96 -18.09 -30.04
CA LEU A 13 -1.96 -19.04 -28.93
C LEU A 13 -3.36 -19.15 -28.36
N ASP A 14 -3.82 -20.39 -28.24
CA ASP A 14 -5.06 -20.74 -27.55
C ASP A 14 -4.67 -21.23 -26.14
N PRO A 15 -4.99 -20.48 -25.06
CA PRO A 15 -4.68 -20.90 -23.70
C PRO A 15 -5.19 -22.31 -23.38
N ALA A 16 -6.34 -22.71 -23.93
CA ALA A 16 -6.91 -24.03 -23.69
C ALA A 16 -6.10 -25.18 -24.34
N LYS A 17 -5.18 -24.86 -25.24
CA LYS A 17 -4.35 -25.82 -26.00
C LYS A 17 -2.88 -25.44 -25.96
N ASP A 18 -2.47 -24.59 -25.03
CA ASP A 18 -1.10 -24.13 -24.93
C ASP A 18 -0.17 -25.32 -24.65
N ASP A 19 0.89 -25.44 -25.43
CA ASP A 19 1.93 -26.45 -25.22
C ASP A 19 2.96 -25.89 -24.25
N HIS A 20 2.78 -26.22 -22.97
CA HIS A 20 3.62 -25.73 -21.87
C HIS A 20 5.07 -26.24 -21.93
N THR A 21 5.39 -27.18 -22.83
CA THR A 21 6.79 -27.57 -23.09
C THR A 21 7.47 -26.66 -24.12
N ASN A 22 6.69 -25.92 -24.91
CA ASN A 22 7.20 -24.95 -25.85
C ASN A 22 7.63 -23.67 -25.10
N MET A 23 8.95 -23.50 -24.99
CA MET A 23 9.54 -22.35 -24.31
C MET A 23 9.65 -21.10 -25.19
N PHE A 24 9.39 -21.20 -26.50
CA PHE A 24 9.54 -20.08 -27.42
C PHE A 24 8.68 -18.84 -27.04
N PRO A 25 7.38 -18.98 -26.74
CA PRO A 25 6.55 -17.84 -26.33
C PRO A 25 7.07 -17.18 -25.04
N LEU A 26 7.54 -17.99 -24.08
CA LEU A 26 8.11 -17.50 -22.82
C LEU A 26 9.36 -16.67 -23.09
N TYR A 27 10.34 -17.21 -23.83
CA TYR A 27 11.58 -16.48 -24.13
C TYR A 27 11.33 -15.23 -24.98
N LEU A 28 10.35 -15.26 -25.88
CA LEU A 28 9.93 -14.09 -26.63
C LEU A 28 9.39 -12.99 -25.70
N CYS A 29 8.50 -13.33 -24.76
CA CYS A 29 7.98 -12.39 -23.76
C CYS A 29 9.09 -11.84 -22.85
N SER A 30 9.98 -12.70 -22.33
CA SER A 30 11.13 -12.28 -21.53
C SER A 30 12.00 -11.26 -22.28
N ALA A 31 12.35 -11.55 -23.54
CA ALA A 31 13.15 -10.64 -24.35
C ALA A 31 12.42 -9.31 -24.61
N ILE A 32 11.11 -9.33 -24.86
CA ILE A 32 10.29 -8.11 -25.03
C ILE A 32 10.34 -7.24 -23.78
N LEU A 33 10.06 -7.82 -22.61
CA LEU A 33 10.11 -7.12 -21.33
C LEU A 33 11.51 -6.57 -21.05
N ASP A 34 12.55 -7.31 -21.43
CA ASP A 34 13.92 -6.86 -21.30
C ASP A 34 14.27 -5.69 -22.23
N SER A 35 13.69 -5.64 -23.43
CA SER A 35 14.02 -4.64 -24.46
C SER A 35 13.32 -3.29 -24.28
N PHE A 36 12.24 -3.22 -23.49
CA PHE A 36 11.32 -2.09 -23.54
C PHE A 36 11.92 -0.72 -23.19
N TYR A 37 12.87 -0.67 -22.24
CA TYR A 37 13.54 0.57 -21.82
C TYR A 37 14.98 0.69 -22.33
N THR A 38 15.46 -0.30 -23.06
CA THR A 38 16.82 -0.32 -23.64
C THR A 38 16.86 0.34 -25.02
N LEU A 39 15.78 1.04 -25.43
CA LEU A 39 15.70 1.65 -26.74
C LEU A 39 16.83 2.68 -26.90
N PRO A 40 17.77 2.49 -27.84
CA PRO A 40 18.86 3.42 -28.01
C PRO A 40 18.30 4.77 -28.43
N LYS A 41 18.56 5.82 -27.64
CA LYS A 41 18.41 7.21 -28.11
C LYS A 41 19.36 7.37 -29.31
N ASP A 42 18.79 7.52 -30.49
CA ASP A 42 19.46 8.00 -31.71
C ASP A 42 20.59 7.14 -32.32
N GLN A 43 20.74 5.87 -31.93
CA GLN A 43 21.70 4.98 -32.62
C GLN A 43 20.99 4.10 -33.65
N THR A 44 21.02 4.53 -34.91
CA THR A 44 20.97 3.63 -36.06
C THR A 44 22.18 2.69 -35.94
N GLN A 45 22.00 1.52 -35.30
CA GLN A 45 23.04 0.52 -35.27
C GLN A 45 23.21 -0.03 -36.69
N ASP A 46 24.42 0.08 -37.21
CA ASP A 46 24.78 -0.46 -38.51
C ASP A 46 24.82 -1.99 -38.38
N PHE A 47 23.83 -2.68 -38.96
CA PHE A 47 23.70 -4.14 -38.92
C PHE A 47 24.78 -4.87 -39.72
N ASP A 48 25.67 -4.13 -40.38
CA ASP A 48 26.87 -4.67 -41.04
C ASP A 48 27.95 -5.11 -40.03
N SER A 49 27.77 -4.83 -38.74
CA SER A 49 28.63 -5.33 -37.66
C SER A 49 28.22 -6.74 -37.21
N PRO A 50 29.15 -7.72 -37.14
CA PRO A 50 28.88 -9.11 -36.77
C PRO A 50 28.59 -9.32 -35.27
N LEU A 51 28.29 -8.26 -34.52
CA LEU A 51 28.22 -8.23 -33.05
C LEU A 51 26.82 -8.39 -32.45
N VAL A 52 25.77 -8.60 -33.26
CA VAL A 52 24.46 -9.01 -32.74
C VAL A 52 24.53 -10.49 -32.40
N LEU A 53 24.91 -10.80 -31.16
CA LEU A 53 25.21 -12.16 -30.70
C LEU A 53 23.96 -12.99 -30.33
N ASP A 54 22.83 -12.34 -30.00
CA ASP A 54 21.58 -13.03 -29.62
C ASP A 54 20.29 -12.26 -30.04
N PHE A 55 19.16 -12.98 -30.10
CA PHE A 55 17.83 -12.44 -30.40
C PHE A 55 17.42 -11.31 -29.45
N LYS A 56 17.76 -11.43 -28.17
CA LYS A 56 17.49 -10.42 -27.14
C LYS A 56 18.20 -9.10 -27.44
N ASP A 57 19.42 -9.13 -27.96
CA ASP A 57 20.20 -7.95 -28.32
C ASP A 57 19.70 -7.27 -29.60
N ALA A 58 19.14 -8.05 -30.52
CA ALA A 58 18.55 -7.55 -31.77
C ALA A 58 17.17 -6.90 -31.56
N LEU A 59 16.43 -7.36 -30.54
CA LEU A 59 15.01 -7.07 -30.38
C LEU A 59 14.66 -5.57 -30.27
N PRO A 60 15.41 -4.73 -29.53
CA PRO A 60 15.09 -3.29 -29.42
C PRO A 60 14.98 -2.59 -30.78
N TYR A 61 15.75 -3.03 -31.78
CA TYR A 61 15.80 -2.41 -33.11
C TYR A 61 14.68 -2.87 -34.06
N PHE A 62 14.05 -4.01 -33.76
CA PHE A 62 13.01 -4.59 -34.59
C PHE A 62 11.65 -4.65 -33.89
N LEU A 63 11.54 -4.21 -32.63
CA LEU A 63 10.33 -4.29 -31.82
C LEU A 63 9.11 -3.76 -32.58
N ASN A 64 9.21 -2.54 -33.12
CA ASN A 64 8.15 -1.91 -33.91
C ASN A 64 7.73 -2.70 -35.17
N LYS A 65 8.63 -3.51 -35.74
CA LYS A 65 8.34 -4.34 -36.92
C LYS A 65 7.68 -5.66 -36.58
N ILE A 66 7.68 -6.06 -35.31
CA ILE A 66 7.16 -7.34 -34.86
C ILE A 66 5.95 -7.19 -33.95
N CYS A 67 5.69 -5.99 -33.41
CA CYS A 67 4.57 -5.68 -32.52
C CYS A 67 3.25 -6.29 -33.01
N ASP A 68 2.83 -6.02 -34.25
CA ASP A 68 1.55 -6.52 -34.77
C ASP A 68 1.49 -8.05 -34.82
N ASN A 69 2.59 -8.70 -35.22
CA ASN A 69 2.66 -10.17 -35.28
C ASN A 69 2.60 -10.78 -33.87
N VAL A 70 3.32 -10.19 -32.91
CA VAL A 70 3.35 -10.70 -31.53
C VAL A 70 2.01 -10.42 -30.83
N LEU A 71 1.40 -9.26 -31.04
CA LEU A 71 0.06 -8.97 -30.54
C LEU A 71 -0.98 -9.93 -31.15
N GLY A 72 -0.84 -10.29 -32.43
CA GLY A 72 -1.68 -11.32 -33.06
C GLY A 72 -1.50 -12.70 -32.42
N MET A 73 -0.24 -13.09 -32.15
CA MET A 73 0.11 -14.33 -31.45
C MET A 73 -0.54 -14.41 -30.06
N PHE A 74 -0.57 -13.31 -29.32
CA PHE A 74 -1.15 -13.24 -27.97
C PHE A 74 -2.53 -12.57 -27.93
N SER A 75 -3.31 -12.68 -29.00
CA SER A 75 -4.58 -11.97 -29.17
C SER A 75 -5.62 -12.27 -28.08
N GLU A 76 -5.57 -13.45 -27.46
CA GLU A 76 -6.41 -13.80 -26.30
C GLU A 76 -6.10 -12.93 -25.06
N PHE A 77 -4.85 -12.53 -24.89
CA PHE A 77 -4.40 -11.68 -23.77
C PHE A 77 -4.56 -10.18 -24.05
N SER A 78 -4.81 -9.79 -25.30
CA SER A 78 -5.01 -8.39 -25.71
C SER A 78 -6.46 -7.90 -25.66
N LYS A 79 -7.42 -8.75 -25.24
CA LYS A 79 -8.86 -8.43 -25.26
C LYS A 79 -9.33 -7.39 -24.24
N HIS A 80 -8.45 -6.91 -23.37
CA HIS A 80 -8.83 -6.00 -22.29
C HIS A 80 -9.16 -4.59 -22.83
N PRO A 81 -10.27 -3.94 -22.42
CA PRO A 81 -10.70 -2.64 -22.96
C PRO A 81 -9.64 -1.54 -22.86
N SER A 82 -8.84 -1.54 -21.79
CA SER A 82 -7.74 -0.57 -21.61
C SER A 82 -6.67 -0.64 -22.70
N LEU A 83 -6.54 -1.76 -23.43
CA LEU A 83 -5.57 -1.91 -24.52
C LEU A 83 -6.12 -1.48 -25.89
N SER A 84 -7.43 -1.24 -25.98
CA SER A 84 -8.10 -0.82 -27.20
C SER A 84 -7.93 0.68 -27.49
N ASP A 85 -7.42 1.46 -26.53
CA ASP A 85 -7.18 2.89 -26.72
C ASP A 85 -6.13 3.12 -27.85
N PRO A 86 -6.47 3.85 -28.92
CA PRO A 86 -5.54 4.13 -30.02
C PRO A 86 -4.39 5.07 -29.63
N SER A 87 -4.50 5.81 -28.52
CA SER A 87 -3.45 6.71 -28.01
C SER A 87 -2.31 5.98 -27.29
N LEU A 88 -2.53 4.74 -26.86
CA LEU A 88 -1.51 3.94 -26.18
C LEU A 88 -0.41 3.48 -27.15
N PRO A 89 0.87 3.68 -26.81
CA PRO A 89 1.98 3.15 -27.61
C PRO A 89 1.88 1.63 -27.81
N GLN A 90 2.11 1.15 -29.03
CA GLN A 90 2.07 -0.30 -29.32
C GLN A 90 3.04 -1.10 -28.45
N SER A 91 4.21 -0.53 -28.15
CA SER A 91 5.18 -1.14 -27.26
C SER A 91 4.61 -1.38 -25.86
N LEU A 92 3.81 -0.44 -25.33
CA LEU A 92 3.19 -0.59 -24.01
C LEU A 92 2.10 -1.66 -24.03
N LYS A 93 1.29 -1.71 -25.11
CA LYS A 93 0.32 -2.80 -25.30
C LYS A 93 1.01 -4.16 -25.30
N LEU A 94 2.16 -4.24 -25.96
CA LEU A 94 2.97 -5.44 -26.03
C LEU A 94 3.52 -5.86 -24.65
N ILE A 95 3.96 -4.91 -23.79
CA ILE A 95 4.30 -5.23 -22.39
C ILE A 95 3.10 -5.86 -21.70
N VAL A 96 1.96 -5.18 -21.68
CA VAL A 96 0.82 -5.62 -20.86
C VAL A 96 0.39 -7.02 -21.28
N VAL A 97 0.40 -7.28 -22.58
CA VAL A 97 0.13 -8.60 -23.15
C VAL A 97 1.19 -9.64 -22.74
N ALA A 98 2.48 -9.28 -22.78
CA ALA A 98 3.56 -10.17 -22.34
C ALA A 98 3.48 -10.48 -20.84
N ILE A 99 3.21 -9.49 -19.99
CA ILE A 99 3.00 -9.69 -18.54
C ILE A 99 1.83 -10.64 -18.31
N LYS A 100 0.69 -10.40 -18.96
CA LYS A 100 -0.50 -11.26 -18.83
C LYS A 100 -0.21 -12.69 -19.25
N PHE A 101 0.50 -12.88 -20.36
CA PHE A 101 0.91 -14.20 -20.80
C PHE A 101 1.84 -14.88 -19.79
N LEU A 102 2.89 -14.20 -19.32
CA LEU A 102 3.82 -14.76 -18.35
C LEU A 102 3.13 -15.13 -17.02
N CYS A 103 2.20 -14.30 -16.55
CA CYS A 103 1.40 -14.60 -15.36
C CYS A 103 0.47 -15.80 -15.60
N TYR A 104 -0.21 -15.87 -16.74
CA TYR A 104 -0.97 -17.07 -17.11
C TYR A 104 -0.09 -18.33 -17.08
N ARG A 105 1.11 -18.22 -17.65
CA ARG A 105 2.08 -19.32 -17.74
C ARG A 105 2.61 -19.75 -16.38
N SER A 106 2.64 -18.83 -15.39
CA SER A 106 3.08 -19.17 -14.03
C SER A 106 2.08 -20.03 -13.26
N PHE A 107 0.80 -20.08 -13.66
CA PHE A 107 -0.21 -20.94 -13.03
C PHE A 107 -0.19 -22.39 -13.53
N LEU A 108 0.57 -22.68 -14.58
CA LEU A 108 0.62 -24.00 -15.17
C LEU A 108 1.58 -24.91 -14.38
N PRO A 109 1.27 -26.21 -14.27
CA PRO A 109 2.14 -27.17 -13.61
C PRO A 109 3.38 -27.44 -14.46
N GLU A 110 4.41 -26.62 -14.29
CA GLU A 110 5.63 -26.66 -15.10
C GLU A 110 6.89 -27.02 -14.30
N SER A 111 8.01 -27.14 -15.01
CA SER A 111 9.32 -27.31 -14.40
C SER A 111 9.74 -26.06 -13.62
N THR A 112 10.48 -26.24 -12.52
CA THR A 112 11.02 -25.14 -11.69
C THR A 112 11.74 -24.05 -12.50
N MET A 113 12.40 -24.42 -13.61
CA MET A 113 13.14 -23.46 -14.44
C MET A 113 12.27 -22.39 -15.11
N SER A 114 11.04 -22.71 -15.55
CA SER A 114 10.17 -21.72 -16.17
C SER A 114 9.64 -20.71 -15.16
N HIS A 115 9.27 -21.16 -13.95
CA HIS A 115 8.87 -20.25 -12.87
C HIS A 115 9.98 -19.27 -12.49
N THR A 116 11.23 -19.72 -12.40
CA THR A 116 12.38 -18.83 -12.15
C THR A 116 12.55 -17.80 -13.27
N THR A 117 12.50 -18.23 -14.54
CA THR A 117 12.62 -17.29 -15.67
C THR A 117 11.46 -16.29 -15.72
N ILE A 118 10.23 -16.73 -15.45
CA ILE A 118 9.06 -15.86 -15.39
C ILE A 118 9.24 -14.83 -14.28
N CYS A 119 9.55 -15.26 -13.06
CA CYS A 119 9.74 -14.37 -11.91
C CYS A 119 10.83 -13.33 -12.21
N GLN A 120 11.99 -13.75 -12.73
CA GLN A 120 13.08 -12.84 -13.11
C GLN A 120 12.67 -11.82 -14.18
N SER A 121 11.90 -12.26 -15.18
CA SER A 121 11.43 -11.38 -16.26
C SER A 121 10.44 -10.34 -15.74
N LEU A 122 9.54 -10.75 -14.83
CA LEU A 122 8.59 -9.84 -14.17
C LEU A 122 9.33 -8.86 -13.25
N THR A 123 10.26 -9.32 -12.42
CA THR A 123 11.09 -8.44 -11.58
C THR A 123 11.84 -7.40 -12.42
N ALA A 124 12.44 -7.83 -13.53
CA ALA A 124 13.18 -6.93 -14.42
C ALA A 124 12.29 -5.84 -15.04
N VAL A 125 11.04 -6.15 -15.43
CA VAL A 125 10.14 -5.11 -15.96
C VAL A 125 9.64 -4.17 -14.86
N ILE A 126 9.34 -4.68 -13.66
CA ILE A 126 8.92 -3.85 -12.52
C ILE A 126 10.01 -2.84 -12.14
N GLN A 127 11.26 -3.28 -12.04
CA GLN A 127 12.40 -2.39 -11.79
C GLN A 127 12.51 -1.29 -12.85
N LYS A 128 12.33 -1.61 -14.13
CA LYS A 128 12.41 -0.60 -15.18
C LYS A 128 11.23 0.36 -15.21
N ILE A 129 10.01 -0.09 -14.87
CA ILE A 129 8.85 0.80 -14.71
C ILE A 129 9.12 1.81 -13.59
N ARG A 130 9.68 1.32 -12.47
CA ARG A 130 10.13 2.15 -11.34
C ARG A 130 11.18 3.18 -11.79
N ASP A 131 12.23 2.74 -12.50
CA ASP A 131 13.30 3.62 -12.99
C ASP A 131 12.79 4.70 -13.95
N LYS A 132 11.81 4.38 -14.81
CA LYS A 132 11.19 5.35 -15.74
C LYS A 132 10.59 6.53 -14.97
N LYS A 133 9.89 6.25 -13.86
CA LYS A 133 9.27 7.28 -13.02
C LYS A 133 10.32 8.21 -12.41
N TYR A 134 11.40 7.64 -11.85
CA TYR A 134 12.47 8.44 -11.22
C TYR A 134 13.34 9.21 -12.23
N SER A 135 13.37 8.78 -13.49
CA SER A 135 14.15 9.42 -14.56
C SER A 135 13.50 10.69 -15.15
N SER A 136 12.54 11.31 -14.45
CA SER A 136 11.83 12.53 -14.85
C SER A 136 11.05 12.42 -16.17
N GLN A 137 10.65 11.21 -16.56
CA GLN A 137 9.68 11.00 -17.64
C GLN A 137 8.28 10.87 -17.03
N ASP A 138 7.42 11.86 -17.29
CA ASP A 138 6.05 11.84 -16.81
C ASP A 138 5.28 10.66 -17.42
N ILE A 139 4.77 9.78 -16.57
CA ILE A 139 3.84 8.72 -16.97
C ILE A 139 2.47 9.37 -17.13
N THR A 140 1.90 9.25 -18.33
CA THR A 140 0.55 9.75 -18.62
C THR A 140 -0.51 8.93 -17.88
N SER A 141 -1.69 9.53 -17.64
CA SER A 141 -2.81 8.82 -17.00
C SER A 141 -3.26 7.57 -17.77
N GLN A 142 -3.21 7.60 -19.11
CA GLN A 142 -3.51 6.44 -19.95
C GLN A 142 -2.46 5.32 -19.79
N GLU A 143 -1.16 5.68 -19.77
CA GLU A 143 -0.10 4.70 -19.52
C GLU A 143 -0.22 4.09 -18.12
N ALA A 144 -0.47 4.92 -17.09
CA ALA A 144 -0.69 4.46 -15.73
C ALA A 144 -1.88 3.49 -15.65
N THR A 145 -3.00 3.81 -16.32
CA THR A 145 -4.18 2.94 -16.38
C THR A 145 -3.86 1.59 -17.00
N ALA A 146 -3.12 1.55 -18.11
CA ALA A 146 -2.75 0.30 -18.78
C ALA A 146 -1.79 -0.54 -17.93
N LEU A 147 -0.84 0.12 -17.24
CA LEU A 147 0.13 -0.54 -16.36
C LEU A 147 -0.53 -1.07 -15.09
N ILE A 148 -1.42 -0.33 -14.44
CA ILE A 148 -2.18 -0.77 -13.26
C ILE A 148 -2.84 -2.14 -13.53
N VAL A 149 -3.53 -2.28 -14.66
CA VAL A 149 -4.15 -3.56 -15.07
C VAL A 149 -3.12 -4.69 -15.18
N ALA A 150 -1.89 -4.41 -15.62
CA ALA A 150 -0.84 -5.41 -15.71
C ALA A 150 -0.26 -5.77 -14.32
N LEU A 151 -0.10 -4.77 -13.45
CA LEU A 151 0.40 -4.95 -12.09
C LEU A 151 -0.58 -5.78 -11.25
N GLU A 152 -1.89 -5.53 -11.35
CA GLU A 152 -2.91 -6.33 -10.65
C GLU A 152 -2.82 -7.81 -11.04
N VAL A 153 -2.56 -8.12 -12.31
CA VAL A 153 -2.38 -9.50 -12.77
C VAL A 153 -1.12 -10.13 -12.16
N ILE A 154 -0.04 -9.37 -11.97
CA ILE A 154 1.18 -9.84 -11.29
C ILE A 154 0.89 -10.10 -9.81
N ILE A 155 0.21 -9.18 -9.11
CA ILE A 155 -0.13 -9.32 -7.68
C ILE A 155 -0.96 -10.59 -7.47
N VAL A 156 -1.99 -10.81 -8.29
CA VAL A 156 -2.81 -12.03 -8.26
C VAL A 156 -1.95 -13.28 -8.49
N ALA A 157 -1.02 -13.25 -9.44
CA ALA A 157 -0.12 -14.37 -9.70
C ALA A 157 0.79 -14.68 -8.50
N CYS A 158 1.35 -13.67 -7.84
CA CYS A 158 2.21 -13.84 -6.68
C CYS A 158 1.48 -14.46 -5.47
N LEU A 159 0.19 -14.14 -5.29
CA LEU A 159 -0.62 -14.62 -4.17
C LEU A 159 -1.23 -16.01 -4.40
N SER A 160 -1.00 -16.59 -5.57
CA SER A 160 -1.40 -17.95 -5.88
C SER A 160 -0.85 -18.94 -4.84
N PRO A 161 -1.64 -19.94 -4.38
CA PRO A 161 -1.15 -20.98 -3.47
C PRO A 161 0.08 -21.74 -4.00
N LEU A 162 0.29 -21.76 -5.32
CA LEU A 162 1.46 -22.32 -5.99
C LEU A 162 2.76 -21.57 -5.65
N HIS A 163 2.68 -20.28 -5.31
CA HIS A 163 3.82 -19.37 -5.16
C HIS A 163 3.96 -18.78 -3.75
N ASN A 164 2.93 -18.90 -2.90
CA ASN A 164 2.80 -18.31 -1.56
C ASN A 164 3.89 -18.71 -0.53
N MET A 165 4.90 -19.49 -0.92
CA MET A 165 6.00 -19.96 -0.06
C MET A 165 7.40 -19.67 -0.63
N VAL A 166 7.50 -19.01 -1.80
CA VAL A 166 8.79 -18.77 -2.47
C VAL A 166 9.19 -17.30 -2.32
N SER A 167 10.32 -17.07 -1.64
CA SER A 167 10.83 -15.72 -1.30
C SER A 167 10.82 -14.75 -2.49
N ASP A 168 11.25 -15.21 -3.67
CA ASP A 168 11.35 -14.39 -4.88
C ASP A 168 9.99 -13.82 -5.33
N TRP A 169 8.92 -14.61 -5.21
CA TRP A 169 7.57 -14.17 -5.60
C TRP A 169 6.98 -13.18 -4.60
N ILE A 170 7.28 -13.34 -3.31
CA ILE A 170 6.87 -12.36 -2.29
C ILE A 170 7.60 -11.03 -2.51
N HIS A 171 8.90 -11.08 -2.85
CA HIS A 171 9.66 -9.89 -3.21
C HIS A 171 9.12 -9.21 -4.47
N LEU A 172 8.82 -9.99 -5.51
CA LEU A 172 8.17 -9.46 -6.72
C LEU A 172 6.83 -8.81 -6.39
N CYS A 173 6.00 -9.42 -5.54
CA CYS A 173 4.71 -8.86 -5.13
C CYS A 173 4.87 -7.52 -4.42
N TYR A 174 5.77 -7.46 -3.44
CA TYR A 174 6.11 -6.22 -2.73
C TYR A 174 6.57 -5.12 -3.71
N ASP A 175 7.56 -5.41 -4.56
CA ASP A 175 8.09 -4.44 -5.52
C ASP A 175 7.02 -3.97 -6.52
N THR A 176 6.08 -4.85 -6.87
CA THR A 176 4.94 -4.56 -7.73
C THR A 176 3.94 -3.63 -7.05
N ILE A 177 3.64 -3.83 -5.76
CA ILE A 177 2.73 -2.98 -4.99
C ILE A 177 3.33 -1.58 -4.79
N GLU A 178 4.66 -1.47 -4.60
CA GLU A 178 5.33 -0.16 -4.56
C GLU A 178 5.14 0.62 -5.87
N VAL A 179 5.32 -0.04 -7.02
CA VAL A 179 5.08 0.60 -8.32
C VAL A 179 3.58 0.88 -8.53
N TYR A 180 2.71 0.00 -8.03
CA TYR A 180 1.27 0.18 -8.09
C TYR A 180 0.83 1.44 -7.33
N TYR A 181 1.30 1.62 -6.09
CA TYR A 181 1.07 2.82 -5.27
C TYR A 181 1.38 4.09 -6.07
N ASP A 182 2.55 4.08 -6.71
CA ASP A 182 3.05 5.19 -7.50
C ASP A 182 2.20 5.55 -8.72
N LEU A 183 1.60 4.55 -9.36
CA LEU A 183 0.72 4.72 -10.53
C LEU A 183 -0.72 5.01 -10.13
N ALA A 184 -1.19 4.45 -9.02
CA ALA A 184 -2.50 4.70 -8.44
C ALA A 184 -2.65 6.17 -8.03
N PHE A 185 -1.55 6.84 -7.64
CA PHE A 185 -1.55 8.29 -7.45
C PHE A 185 -1.84 9.08 -8.74
N VAL A 186 -1.39 8.58 -9.90
CA VAL A 186 -1.56 9.24 -11.21
C VAL A 186 -2.93 8.94 -11.84
N ALA A 187 -3.43 7.71 -11.67
CA ALA A 187 -4.68 7.24 -12.24
C ALA A 187 -5.49 6.43 -11.21
N PRO A 188 -5.98 7.05 -10.12
CA PRO A 188 -6.62 6.33 -9.02
C PRO A 188 -7.91 5.60 -9.44
N SER A 189 -8.63 6.12 -10.43
CA SER A 189 -9.84 5.50 -11.00
C SER A 189 -9.58 4.24 -11.82
N ALA A 190 -8.32 3.93 -12.15
CA ALA A 190 -7.96 2.70 -12.86
C ALA A 190 -7.86 1.47 -11.95
N CYS A 191 -7.82 1.67 -10.62
CA CYS A 191 -7.76 0.59 -9.64
C CYS A 191 -9.03 -0.27 -9.71
N SER A 192 -8.88 -1.59 -9.78
CA SER A 192 -10.01 -2.52 -9.81
C SER A 192 -10.34 -3.07 -8.42
N LEU A 193 -11.58 -3.53 -8.25
CA LEU A 193 -12.03 -4.21 -7.03
C LEU A 193 -11.13 -5.43 -6.73
N SER A 194 -10.90 -6.28 -7.73
CA SER A 194 -10.07 -7.47 -7.59
C SER A 194 -8.59 -7.17 -7.30
N GLY A 195 -8.06 -6.09 -7.89
CA GLY A 195 -6.69 -5.66 -7.64
C GLY A 195 -6.49 -5.21 -6.20
N LEU A 196 -7.38 -4.35 -5.71
CA LEU A 196 -7.33 -3.88 -4.32
C LEU A 196 -7.60 -5.01 -3.31
N GLN A 197 -8.50 -5.95 -3.60
CA GLN A 197 -8.69 -7.16 -2.79
C GLN A 197 -7.39 -7.97 -2.70
N SER A 198 -6.69 -8.14 -3.81
CA SER A 198 -5.39 -8.83 -3.81
C SER A 198 -4.34 -8.09 -2.99
N ILE A 199 -4.32 -6.75 -3.02
CA ILE A 199 -3.44 -5.94 -2.16
C ILE A 199 -3.80 -6.13 -0.67
N ALA A 200 -5.10 -6.19 -0.32
CA ALA A 200 -5.53 -6.49 1.05
C ALA A 200 -5.08 -7.90 1.48
N ASP A 201 -5.25 -8.91 0.63
CA ASP A 201 -4.80 -10.28 0.90
C ASP A 201 -3.28 -10.36 1.11
N PHE A 202 -2.50 -9.63 0.31
CA PHE A 202 -1.05 -9.51 0.51
C PHE A 202 -0.71 -8.85 1.85
N MET A 203 -1.36 -7.72 2.15
CA MET A 203 -1.19 -6.96 3.39
C MET A 203 -1.45 -7.86 4.61
N PHE A 204 -2.52 -8.64 4.59
CA PHE A 204 -2.85 -9.57 5.67
C PHE A 204 -1.85 -10.72 5.78
N SER A 205 -1.44 -11.30 4.65
CA SER A 205 -0.51 -12.43 4.62
C SER A 205 0.91 -12.06 5.08
N CYS A 206 1.28 -10.78 4.92
CA CYS A 206 2.60 -10.26 5.23
C CYS A 206 2.60 -9.26 6.39
N TRP A 207 1.55 -9.25 7.23
CA TRP A 207 1.38 -8.26 8.29
C TRP A 207 2.64 -8.16 9.16
N ASP A 208 3.00 -9.23 9.87
CA ASP A 208 4.15 -9.21 10.78
C ASP A 208 5.52 -9.45 10.07
N GLN A 209 5.58 -9.38 8.74
CA GLN A 209 6.82 -9.66 8.00
C GLN A 209 7.63 -8.38 7.75
N ILE A 210 8.84 -8.33 8.29
CA ILE A 210 9.77 -7.20 8.13
C ILE A 210 10.67 -7.40 6.90
N LYS A 211 10.94 -6.33 6.14
CA LYS A 211 11.92 -6.26 5.05
C LYS A 211 12.55 -4.86 5.04
N ASP A 212 13.88 -4.80 4.96
CA ASP A 212 14.63 -3.55 4.83
C ASP A 212 14.14 -2.46 5.82
N ASP A 213 14.02 -2.86 7.09
CA ASP A 213 13.60 -2.02 8.21
C ASP A 213 12.14 -1.52 8.18
N SER A 214 11.26 -2.12 7.38
CA SER A 214 9.83 -1.80 7.38
C SER A 214 8.95 -3.04 7.22
N TYR A 215 7.68 -2.95 7.63
CA TYR A 215 6.73 -4.04 7.42
C TYR A 215 6.32 -4.14 5.96
N ARG A 216 6.33 -5.35 5.40
CA ARG A 216 5.89 -5.58 4.00
C ARG A 216 4.44 -5.16 3.76
N SER A 217 3.60 -5.25 4.79
CA SER A 217 2.20 -4.82 4.73
C SER A 217 2.03 -3.31 4.55
N ASP A 218 3.03 -2.52 4.92
CA ASP A 218 2.93 -1.06 4.97
C ASP A 218 2.68 -0.45 3.60
N THR A 219 3.28 -1.00 2.54
CA THR A 219 3.02 -0.56 1.17
C THR A 219 1.55 -0.74 0.79
N GLY A 220 0.91 -1.82 1.25
CA GLY A 220 -0.52 -2.03 1.06
C GLY A 220 -1.36 -0.98 1.81
N CYS A 221 -1.03 -0.72 3.07
CA CYS A 221 -1.66 0.35 3.85
C CYS A 221 -1.54 1.72 3.18
N GLU A 222 -0.39 2.02 2.56
CA GLU A 222 -0.17 3.28 1.84
C GLU A 222 -1.03 3.41 0.58
N VAL A 223 -1.18 2.32 -0.20
CA VAL A 223 -2.12 2.27 -1.34
C VAL A 223 -3.53 2.62 -0.88
N PHE A 224 -4.03 1.94 0.16
CA PHE A 224 -5.37 2.21 0.69
C PHE A 224 -5.47 3.64 1.24
N THR A 225 -4.47 4.12 1.99
CA THR A 225 -4.46 5.48 2.54
C THR A 225 -4.66 6.53 1.45
N ASN A 226 -3.91 6.43 0.34
CA ASN A 226 -4.03 7.38 -0.77
C ASN A 226 -5.39 7.30 -1.45
N LEU A 227 -5.87 6.10 -1.76
CA LEU A 227 -7.15 5.93 -2.45
C LEU A 227 -8.34 6.34 -1.57
N LEU A 228 -8.27 6.14 -0.26
CA LEU A 228 -9.27 6.60 0.70
C LEU A 228 -9.28 8.13 0.83
N LYS A 229 -8.09 8.77 0.84
CA LYS A 229 -7.97 10.25 0.83
C LYS A 229 -8.52 10.88 -0.45
N GLU A 230 -8.30 10.24 -1.59
CA GLU A 230 -8.87 10.63 -2.88
C GLU A 230 -10.35 10.21 -3.03
N HIS A 231 -10.94 9.66 -1.98
CA HIS A 231 -12.34 9.23 -1.91
C HIS A 231 -12.77 8.25 -3.00
N ILE A 232 -11.88 7.34 -3.41
CA ILE A 232 -12.14 6.34 -4.45
C ILE A 232 -13.12 5.27 -3.91
N PRO A 233 -14.36 5.15 -4.44
CA PRO A 233 -15.40 4.31 -3.83
C PRO A 233 -15.03 2.83 -3.67
N ILE A 234 -14.28 2.29 -4.63
CA ILE A 234 -13.83 0.88 -4.58
C ILE A 234 -12.90 0.65 -3.38
N ALA A 235 -12.07 1.61 -2.98
CA ALA A 235 -11.19 1.45 -1.83
C ALA A 235 -11.98 1.31 -0.52
N PHE A 236 -13.05 2.08 -0.33
CA PHE A 236 -13.96 1.91 0.81
C PHE A 236 -14.64 0.54 0.78
N THR A 237 -15.15 0.14 -0.38
CA THR A 237 -15.79 -1.16 -0.59
C THR A 237 -14.86 -2.29 -0.15
N VAL A 238 -13.63 -2.31 -0.67
CA VAL A 238 -12.63 -3.33 -0.32
C VAL A 238 -12.23 -3.27 1.15
N PHE A 239 -12.05 -2.07 1.72
CA PHE A 239 -11.71 -1.92 3.14
C PHE A 239 -12.78 -2.56 4.05
N HIS A 240 -14.05 -2.40 3.69
CA HIS A 240 -15.18 -3.00 4.41
C HIS A 240 -15.28 -4.52 4.14
N GLU A 241 -15.33 -4.92 2.87
CA GLU A 241 -15.53 -6.33 2.47
C GLU A 241 -14.39 -7.24 2.91
N SER A 242 -13.15 -6.73 2.92
CA SER A 242 -11.96 -7.46 3.38
C SER A 242 -11.84 -7.50 4.90
N GLN A 243 -12.81 -6.92 5.63
CA GLN A 243 -12.83 -6.87 7.10
C GLN A 243 -11.54 -6.28 7.69
N CYS A 244 -11.06 -5.16 7.12
CA CYS A 244 -9.81 -4.55 7.57
C CYS A 244 -9.82 -4.21 9.07
N LEU A 245 -10.90 -3.65 9.62
CA LEU A 245 -10.97 -3.34 11.06
C LEU A 245 -10.92 -4.61 11.94
N PRO A 246 -11.78 -5.64 11.76
CA PRO A 246 -11.64 -6.90 12.49
C PRO A 246 -10.24 -7.54 12.36
N PHE A 247 -9.62 -7.48 11.18
CA PHE A 247 -8.26 -7.99 11.00
C PHE A 247 -7.28 -7.21 11.87
N LEU A 248 -7.24 -5.89 11.75
CA LEU A 248 -6.33 -5.02 12.49
C LEU A 248 -6.51 -5.15 14.00
N GLY A 249 -7.75 -5.29 14.49
CA GLY A 249 -8.06 -5.42 15.92
C GLY A 249 -7.50 -6.68 16.58
N ASN A 250 -7.02 -7.65 15.80
CA ASN A 250 -6.40 -8.88 16.28
C ASN A 250 -4.87 -8.92 16.06
N HIS A 251 -4.26 -7.84 15.58
CA HIS A 251 -2.83 -7.77 15.29
C HIS A 251 -2.19 -6.53 15.94
N THR A 252 -0.86 -6.46 15.86
CA THR A 252 -0.09 -5.26 16.21
C THR A 252 -0.42 -4.11 15.27
N PHE A 253 -0.36 -2.88 15.78
CA PHE A 253 -0.73 -1.70 15.03
C PHE A 253 0.53 -1.13 14.39
N HIS A 254 0.58 -1.13 13.07
CA HIS A 254 1.66 -0.49 12.34
C HIS A 254 1.35 0.99 12.14
N GLN A 255 2.37 1.83 12.06
CA GLN A 255 2.23 3.27 11.80
C GLN A 255 1.36 3.55 10.56
N LYS A 256 1.53 2.79 9.47
CA LYS A 256 0.76 2.97 8.23
C LYS A 256 -0.70 2.55 8.37
N SER A 257 -1.01 1.63 9.29
CA SER A 257 -2.39 1.25 9.60
C SER A 257 -3.19 2.42 10.19
N VAL A 258 -2.55 3.27 11.00
CA VAL A 258 -3.16 4.47 11.59
C VAL A 258 -3.56 5.46 10.51
N SER A 259 -2.65 5.71 9.55
CA SER A 259 -2.92 6.60 8.41
C SER A 259 -4.07 6.08 7.54
N MET A 260 -4.12 4.76 7.33
CA MET A 260 -5.18 4.12 6.56
C MET A 260 -6.55 4.24 7.25
N VAL A 261 -6.62 3.93 8.55
CA VAL A 261 -7.86 4.05 9.33
C VAL A 261 -8.29 5.51 9.45
N SER A 262 -7.37 6.44 9.70
CA SER A 262 -7.64 7.88 9.72
C SER A 262 -8.26 8.36 8.39
N ALA A 263 -7.67 7.95 7.25
CA ALA A 263 -8.22 8.26 5.93
C ALA A 263 -9.62 7.67 5.70
N TYR A 264 -9.86 6.44 6.16
CA TYR A 264 -11.18 5.80 6.08
C TYR A 264 -12.25 6.59 6.85
N ILE A 265 -11.97 6.97 8.10
CA ILE A 265 -12.88 7.76 8.94
C ILE A 265 -13.14 9.15 8.33
N ALA A 266 -12.07 9.85 7.94
CA ALA A 266 -12.20 11.17 7.32
C ALA A 266 -13.02 11.11 6.03
N GLY A 267 -12.80 10.10 5.20
CA GLY A 267 -13.54 9.92 3.95
C GLY A 267 -15.03 9.66 4.15
N ILE A 268 -15.41 8.80 5.11
CA ILE A 268 -16.82 8.55 5.44
C ILE A 268 -17.49 9.83 5.96
N LEU A 269 -16.80 10.60 6.82
CA LEU A 269 -17.33 11.85 7.35
C LEU A 269 -17.55 12.88 6.24
N ALA A 270 -16.58 13.03 5.33
CA ALA A 270 -16.68 13.90 4.17
C ALA A 270 -17.91 13.53 3.29
N MET A 271 -18.12 12.23 3.05
CA MET A 271 -19.29 11.73 2.33
C MET A 271 -20.61 12.03 3.07
N GLN A 272 -20.66 11.82 4.38
CA GLN A 272 -21.84 12.12 5.19
C GLN A 272 -22.22 13.60 5.16
N GLN A 273 -21.24 14.49 5.08
CA GLN A 273 -21.44 15.94 5.00
C GLN A 273 -21.84 16.41 3.58
N GLY A 274 -21.99 15.50 2.62
CA GLY A 274 -22.38 15.82 1.25
C GLY A 274 -21.29 16.52 0.44
N SER A 275 -20.03 16.46 0.92
CA SER A 275 -18.89 17.06 0.21
C SER A 275 -18.42 16.22 -1.00
N ASN A 276 -19.00 15.04 -1.20
CA ASN A 276 -18.69 14.13 -2.30
C ASN A 276 -19.96 13.43 -2.83
N GLU A 277 -20.29 13.65 -4.10
CA GLU A 277 -21.50 13.09 -4.76
C GLU A 277 -21.30 11.64 -5.26
N ALA A 278 -20.14 11.03 -5.03
CA ALA A 278 -19.75 9.77 -5.69
C ALA A 278 -20.30 8.48 -5.06
N MET A 279 -20.81 8.50 -3.82
CA MET A 279 -21.19 7.28 -3.09
C MET A 279 -22.69 7.24 -2.78
N ASP A 280 -23.31 6.07 -2.98
CA ASP A 280 -24.72 5.82 -2.66
C ASP A 280 -24.98 5.95 -1.14
N ALA A 281 -26.13 6.52 -0.77
CA ALA A 281 -26.54 6.68 0.62
C ALA A 281 -26.65 5.34 1.36
N GLU A 282 -27.04 4.27 0.65
CA GLU A 282 -27.08 2.92 1.21
C GLU A 282 -25.66 2.43 1.57
N LEU A 283 -24.70 2.62 0.67
CA LEU A 283 -23.30 2.23 0.88
C LEU A 283 -22.66 3.04 2.02
N LEU A 284 -22.92 4.35 2.08
CA LEU A 284 -22.50 5.19 3.21
C LEU A 284 -23.06 4.66 4.54
N GLN A 285 -24.34 4.30 4.59
CA GLN A 285 -24.95 3.76 5.80
C GLN A 285 -24.35 2.40 6.19
N GLN A 286 -23.93 1.57 5.24
CA GLN A 286 -23.22 0.33 5.53
C GLN A 286 -21.87 0.59 6.22
N HIS A 287 -21.07 1.53 5.73
CA HIS A 287 -19.81 1.91 6.36
C HIS A 287 -20.00 2.51 7.76
N ILE A 288 -21.04 3.32 7.94
CA ILE A 288 -21.42 3.84 9.26
C ILE A 288 -21.79 2.68 10.18
N ASN A 289 -22.70 1.79 9.78
CA ASN A 289 -23.11 0.62 10.57
C ASN A 289 -21.92 -0.28 10.96
N TYR A 290 -20.95 -0.41 10.06
CA TYR A 290 -19.72 -1.13 10.31
C TYR A 290 -18.88 -0.50 11.43
N LEU A 291 -18.84 0.83 11.55
CA LEU A 291 -18.22 1.55 12.68
C LEU A 291 -19.07 1.52 13.95
N TYR A 292 -20.40 1.40 13.83
CA TYR A 292 -21.27 1.24 14.99
C TYR A 292 -21.07 -0.10 15.70
N ASN A 293 -20.56 -1.13 15.02
CA ASN A 293 -20.19 -2.39 15.65
C ASN A 293 -19.19 -2.14 16.81
N PRO A 294 -19.49 -2.57 18.06
CA PRO A 294 -18.65 -2.24 19.22
C PRO A 294 -17.19 -2.69 19.11
N HIS A 295 -16.93 -3.82 18.45
CA HIS A 295 -15.57 -4.34 18.27
C HIS A 295 -14.78 -3.49 17.25
N ASN A 296 -15.41 -3.15 16.12
CA ASN A 296 -14.80 -2.29 15.11
C ASN A 296 -14.57 -0.88 15.65
N ARG A 297 -15.51 -0.36 16.44
CA ARG A 297 -15.37 0.94 17.11
C ARG A 297 -14.18 0.94 18.06
N PHE A 298 -14.10 -0.06 18.93
CA PHE A 298 -12.98 -0.18 19.86
C PHE A 298 -11.64 -0.28 19.12
N THR A 299 -11.58 -1.09 18.05
CA THR A 299 -10.38 -1.23 17.22
C THR A 299 -10.00 0.09 16.58
N THR A 300 -10.94 0.78 15.94
CA THR A 300 -10.73 2.08 15.30
C THR A 300 -10.23 3.09 16.34
N PHE A 301 -10.89 3.16 17.49
CA PHE A 301 -10.52 4.08 18.54
C PHE A 301 -9.11 3.80 19.08
N SER A 302 -8.77 2.52 19.29
CA SER A 302 -7.45 2.10 19.75
C SER A 302 -6.36 2.50 18.74
N ILE A 303 -6.56 2.20 17.45
CA ILE A 303 -5.62 2.54 16.38
C ILE A 303 -5.43 4.05 16.26
N LEU A 304 -6.50 4.85 16.32
CA LEU A 304 -6.41 6.31 16.22
C LEU A 304 -5.79 6.95 17.47
N ALA A 305 -5.95 6.31 18.63
CA ALA A 305 -5.34 6.74 19.88
C ALA A 305 -3.85 6.37 19.98
N THR A 306 -3.40 5.35 19.25
CA THR A 306 -1.98 4.96 19.15
C THR A 306 -1.39 5.60 17.90
N GLN A 307 -0.77 6.78 18.04
CA GLN A 307 0.00 7.40 16.96
C GLN A 307 1.48 7.42 17.30
N ASP A 308 2.28 7.36 16.23
CA ASP A 308 3.72 7.34 16.31
C ASP A 308 4.30 8.60 16.97
N SER A 309 5.32 8.35 17.78
CA SER A 309 6.01 9.26 18.69
C SER A 309 7.07 10.13 17.99
N GLU A 310 7.42 9.87 16.73
CA GLU A 310 8.51 10.60 16.06
C GLU A 310 8.23 12.12 15.93
N HIS A 311 6.96 12.56 15.99
CA HIS A 311 6.57 13.96 15.81
C HIS A 311 5.46 14.41 16.80
N GLU A 312 5.73 14.34 18.10
CA GLU A 312 4.80 14.58 19.23
C GLU A 312 3.79 15.73 19.06
N TYR A 313 4.19 16.89 18.54
CA TYR A 313 3.29 18.04 18.36
C TYR A 313 2.21 17.81 17.28
N TRP A 314 2.59 17.11 16.21
CA TRP A 314 1.67 16.76 15.13
C TRP A 314 0.73 15.62 15.55
N THR A 315 1.18 14.79 16.49
CA THR A 315 0.45 13.63 17.02
C THR A 315 -0.82 14.04 17.76
N MET A 316 -0.77 14.98 18.72
CA MET A 316 -1.95 15.38 19.49
C MET A 316 -3.04 16.04 18.63
N GLN A 317 -2.64 16.90 17.68
CA GLN A 317 -3.61 17.53 16.77
C GLN A 317 -4.28 16.50 15.85
N ALA A 318 -3.53 15.50 15.37
CA ALA A 318 -4.05 14.44 14.53
C ALA A 318 -4.98 13.51 15.33
N ILE A 319 -4.61 13.13 16.56
CA ILE A 319 -5.49 12.38 17.48
C ILE A 319 -6.79 13.17 17.69
N HIS A 320 -6.72 14.45 18.09
CA HIS A 320 -7.91 15.27 18.30
C HIS A 320 -8.82 15.29 17.07
N ARG A 321 -8.26 15.56 15.89
CA ARG A 321 -9.00 15.57 14.62
C ARG A 321 -9.68 14.23 14.35
N ASP A 322 -8.95 13.14 14.49
CA ASP A 322 -9.42 11.79 14.10
C ASP A 322 -10.46 11.25 15.09
N ILE A 323 -10.25 11.47 16.39
CA ILE A 323 -11.23 11.14 17.44
C ILE A 323 -12.49 11.97 17.28
N THR A 324 -12.36 13.27 16.99
CA THR A 324 -13.51 14.14 16.70
C THR A 324 -14.29 13.62 15.50
N ALA A 325 -13.61 13.25 14.41
CA ALA A 325 -14.25 12.72 13.22
C ALA A 325 -15.01 11.41 13.51
N LEU A 326 -14.41 10.50 14.27
CA LEU A 326 -15.04 9.24 14.66
C LEU A 326 -16.26 9.47 15.57
N ALA A 327 -16.18 10.41 16.54
CA ALA A 327 -17.29 10.76 17.42
C ALA A 327 -18.45 11.47 16.68
N GLN A 328 -18.17 12.17 15.59
CA GLN A 328 -19.21 12.75 14.72
C GLN A 328 -19.95 11.68 13.91
N LEU A 329 -19.24 10.67 13.40
CA LEU A 329 -19.84 9.54 12.68
C LEU A 329 -20.67 8.63 13.61
N CYS A 330 -20.17 8.42 14.83
CA CYS A 330 -20.81 7.61 15.85
C CYS A 330 -21.12 8.48 17.10
N PRO A 331 -22.15 9.34 17.06
CA PRO A 331 -22.56 10.13 18.22
C PRO A 331 -22.87 9.27 19.44
N GLN A 332 -22.95 9.92 20.61
CA GLN A 332 -23.02 9.31 21.94
C GLN A 332 -23.90 8.04 21.99
N ASP A 333 -23.26 6.96 22.41
CA ASP A 333 -23.79 5.61 22.48
C ASP A 333 -23.06 4.91 23.64
N THR A 334 -23.78 4.07 24.37
CA THR A 334 -23.30 3.21 25.46
C THR A 334 -22.01 2.44 25.14
N ALA A 335 -21.76 2.11 23.87
CA ALA A 335 -20.52 1.46 23.46
C ALA A 335 -19.26 2.34 23.66
N TRP A 336 -19.38 3.67 23.73
CA TRP A 336 -18.26 4.56 24.01
C TRP A 336 -17.75 4.42 25.45
N GLU A 337 -18.65 4.30 26.43
CA GLU A 337 -18.27 4.08 27.84
C GLU A 337 -17.43 2.80 27.98
N GLU A 338 -17.85 1.74 27.31
CA GLU A 338 -17.13 0.47 27.28
C GLU A 338 -15.78 0.57 26.56
N CYS A 339 -15.70 1.35 25.47
CA CYS A 339 -14.44 1.59 24.77
C CYS A 339 -13.44 2.37 25.64
N CYS A 340 -13.88 3.47 26.26
CA CYS A 340 -13.07 4.26 27.18
C CYS A 340 -12.61 3.42 28.38
N ARG A 341 -13.48 2.56 28.93
CA ARG A 341 -13.12 1.63 30.00
C ARG A 341 -12.01 0.68 29.57
N LYS A 342 -12.15 0.02 28.42
CA LYS A 342 -11.13 -0.91 27.90
C LYS A 342 -9.79 -0.24 27.60
N LEU A 343 -9.80 0.98 27.08
CA LEU A 343 -8.56 1.74 26.86
C LEU A 343 -7.91 2.20 28.17
N ASN A 344 -8.71 2.60 29.17
CA ASN A 344 -8.19 2.85 30.51
C ASN A 344 -7.55 1.58 31.10
N ASP A 345 -8.21 0.42 30.97
CA ASP A 345 -7.66 -0.86 31.42
C ASP A 345 -6.31 -1.16 30.72
N LEU A 346 -6.18 -0.84 29.43
CA LEU A 346 -4.94 -0.98 28.65
C LEU A 346 -3.81 -0.11 29.22
N VAL A 347 -4.10 1.17 29.49
CA VAL A 347 -3.16 2.15 30.05
C VAL A 347 -2.67 1.76 31.44
N GLN A 348 -3.56 1.17 32.26
CA GLN A 348 -3.25 0.73 33.62
C GLN A 348 -2.60 -0.66 33.69
N SER A 349 -2.59 -1.43 32.59
CA SER A 349 -2.00 -2.76 32.59
C SER A 349 -0.47 -2.68 32.78
N GLU A 350 0.03 -3.30 33.85
CA GLU A 350 1.47 -3.46 34.08
C GLU A 350 2.04 -4.60 33.23
N ASP A 351 1.19 -5.55 32.83
CA ASP A 351 1.55 -6.74 32.05
C ASP A 351 2.10 -6.36 30.66
N GLY A 352 1.77 -5.17 30.16
CA GLY A 352 2.38 -4.56 28.99
C GLY A 352 2.25 -5.35 27.68
N GLU A 353 1.48 -6.44 27.63
CA GLU A 353 1.48 -7.38 26.50
C GLU A 353 1.14 -6.68 25.18
N PHE A 354 0.17 -5.75 25.20
CA PHE A 354 -0.17 -4.94 24.04
C PHE A 354 1.02 -4.11 23.55
N PHE A 355 1.58 -3.26 24.41
CA PHE A 355 2.69 -2.36 24.06
C PHE A 355 3.98 -3.11 23.74
N SER A 356 4.24 -4.25 24.40
CA SER A 356 5.43 -5.08 24.20
C SER A 356 5.51 -5.72 22.80
N LYS A 357 4.36 -5.84 22.12
CA LYS A 357 4.28 -6.36 20.76
C LYS A 357 4.37 -5.25 19.71
N GLN A 358 4.18 -3.99 20.09
CA GLN A 358 4.28 -2.87 19.15
C GLN A 358 5.74 -2.58 18.81
N LEU A 359 5.99 -2.26 17.54
CA LEU A 359 7.29 -1.80 17.05
C LEU A 359 7.19 -0.35 16.58
N ILE A 360 8.27 0.38 16.78
CA ILE A 360 8.48 1.75 16.31
C ILE A 360 9.63 1.74 15.30
N TYR A 361 9.42 2.39 14.16
CA TYR A 361 10.51 2.71 13.24
C TYR A 361 11.29 3.89 13.81
N GLN A 362 12.55 3.69 14.18
CA GLN A 362 13.39 4.76 14.71
C GLN A 362 14.85 4.56 14.33
N LYS A 363 15.62 5.65 14.38
CA LYS A 363 17.08 5.59 14.32
C LYS A 363 17.69 5.20 15.66
N SER A 364 18.36 4.05 15.71
CA SER A 364 19.22 3.64 16.82
C SER A 364 20.69 3.69 16.40
N GLY A 365 21.40 4.74 16.84
CA GLY A 365 22.78 4.99 16.44
C GLY A 365 22.90 5.41 14.97
N GLU A 366 23.59 4.63 14.14
CA GLU A 366 23.71 4.86 12.69
C GLU A 366 22.69 4.06 11.86
N LEU A 367 21.91 3.18 12.49
CA LEU A 367 20.96 2.28 11.82
C LEU A 367 19.52 2.77 12.05
N TRP A 368 18.71 2.70 11.00
CA TRP A 368 17.25 2.78 11.09
C TRP A 368 16.71 1.36 11.22
N GLY A 369 15.60 1.18 11.93
CA GLY A 369 15.06 -0.15 12.20
C GLY A 369 13.74 -0.10 12.96
N ASP A 370 13.00 -1.19 12.88
CA ASP A 370 11.86 -1.46 13.75
C ASP A 370 12.36 -1.98 15.11
N PHE A 371 12.07 -1.23 16.17
CA PHE A 371 12.46 -1.57 17.53
C PHE A 371 11.23 -1.75 18.42
N PRO A 372 11.25 -2.70 19.37
CA PRO A 372 10.22 -2.76 20.40
C PRO A 372 10.12 -1.41 21.14
N LEU A 373 8.90 -1.03 21.53
CA LEU A 373 8.72 0.19 22.32
C LEU A 373 9.56 0.13 23.61
N HIS A 374 10.40 1.14 23.81
CA HIS A 374 11.07 1.40 25.08
C HIS A 374 10.09 2.03 26.07
N ALA A 375 10.43 2.03 27.36
CA ALA A 375 9.55 2.52 28.43
C ALA A 375 9.00 3.94 28.15
N ASP A 376 9.83 4.83 27.62
CA ASP A 376 9.43 6.20 27.27
C ASP A 376 8.40 6.23 26.13
N HIS A 377 8.56 5.39 25.10
CA HIS A 377 7.58 5.28 24.02
C HIS A 377 6.27 4.63 24.47
N ILE A 378 6.34 3.65 25.39
CA ILE A 378 5.14 3.05 26.00
C ILE A 378 4.36 4.10 26.77
N GLU A 379 5.03 4.92 27.59
CA GLU A 379 4.36 6.00 28.31
C GLU A 379 3.82 7.09 27.37
N ALA A 380 4.51 7.39 26.27
CA ALA A 380 3.99 8.29 25.23
C ALA A 380 2.70 7.74 24.59
N GLU A 381 2.64 6.45 24.24
CA GLU A 381 1.41 5.84 23.72
C GLU A 381 0.28 5.83 24.75
N LYS A 382 0.60 5.53 26.02
CA LYS A 382 -0.39 5.64 27.10
C LYS A 382 -0.92 7.05 27.24
N GLU A 383 -0.06 8.06 27.11
CA GLU A 383 -0.48 9.47 27.17
C GLU A 383 -1.36 9.84 25.97
N ASN A 384 -1.03 9.36 24.77
CA ASN A 384 -1.88 9.52 23.60
C ASN A 384 -3.27 8.91 23.81
N ILE A 385 -3.36 7.73 24.44
CA ILE A 385 -4.62 7.10 24.80
C ILE A 385 -5.39 7.92 25.83
N ARG A 386 -4.73 8.41 26.89
CA ARG A 386 -5.37 9.29 27.89
C ARG A 386 -5.93 10.55 27.23
N TYR A 387 -5.16 11.17 26.33
CA TYR A 387 -5.58 12.34 25.58
C TYR A 387 -6.77 12.04 24.67
N ALA A 388 -6.76 10.91 23.96
CA ALA A 388 -7.86 10.48 23.11
C ALA A 388 -9.17 10.28 23.89
N ILE A 389 -9.10 9.71 25.10
CA ILE A 389 -10.25 9.59 26.02
C ILE A 389 -10.72 10.97 26.47
N HIS A 390 -9.81 11.86 26.85
CA HIS A 390 -10.15 13.23 27.23
C HIS A 390 -10.90 13.99 26.13
N VAL A 391 -10.45 13.88 24.87
CA VAL A 391 -11.14 14.49 23.72
C VAL A 391 -12.57 13.96 23.57
N LEU A 392 -12.80 12.66 23.75
CA LEU A 392 -14.16 12.11 23.73
C LEU A 392 -15.02 12.64 24.87
N ASP A 393 -14.47 12.72 26.08
CA ASP A 393 -15.17 13.25 27.25
C ASP A 393 -15.56 14.72 27.03
N GLU A 394 -14.67 15.54 26.47
CA GLU A 394 -14.99 16.93 26.10
C GLU A 394 -16.16 16.98 25.10
N ILE A 395 -16.10 16.20 24.02
CA ILE A 395 -17.13 16.18 22.97
C ILE A 395 -18.51 15.79 23.51
N PHE A 396 -18.57 14.86 24.46
CA PHE A 396 -19.84 14.36 25.01
C PHE A 396 -20.35 15.15 26.22
N ASN A 397 -19.45 15.70 27.05
CA ASN A 397 -19.83 16.51 28.21
C ASN A 397 -20.23 17.94 27.81
N ASP A 398 -19.60 18.52 26.79
CA ASP A 398 -19.88 19.90 26.35
C ASP A 398 -21.24 20.01 25.62
N LYS A 399 -21.75 18.89 25.07
CA LYS A 399 -23.12 18.82 24.52
C LYS A 399 -24.23 18.96 25.58
N GLY A 400 -23.90 18.95 26.87
CA GLY A 400 -24.81 19.26 27.98
C GLY A 400 -25.02 20.77 28.23
N HIS A 401 -24.19 21.64 27.63
CA HIS A 401 -24.27 23.08 27.78
C HIS A 401 -24.41 23.77 26.41
N THR A 402 -25.64 24.18 26.12
CA THR A 402 -26.11 25.20 25.15
C THR A 402 -25.09 25.71 24.11
N MET A 403 -25.43 25.57 22.82
CA MET A 403 -24.80 26.24 21.68
C MET A 403 -24.31 27.66 22.03
N VAL A 404 -22.99 27.81 22.14
CA VAL A 404 -22.30 29.08 21.93
C VAL A 404 -21.27 28.83 20.83
N THR A 405 -21.30 29.68 19.81
CA THR A 405 -20.36 29.74 18.68
C THR A 405 -18.89 29.61 19.13
N PRO A 406 -18.02 28.99 18.31
CA PRO A 406 -16.63 28.76 18.69
C PRO A 406 -15.84 30.08 18.63
N ASP A 407 -15.64 30.70 19.79
CA ASP A 407 -14.57 31.68 20.01
C ASP A 407 -13.38 30.97 20.71
N SER A 408 -12.35 30.67 19.92
CA SER A 408 -10.91 30.82 20.18
C SER A 408 -10.34 30.71 21.61
N SER A 409 -10.91 29.89 22.50
CA SER A 409 -10.50 29.84 23.92
C SER A 409 -9.98 28.49 24.42
N SER A 410 -9.92 27.46 23.58
CA SER A 410 -9.36 26.13 23.92
C SER A 410 -7.83 26.06 23.92
N GLU A 411 -7.11 27.17 23.68
CA GLU A 411 -5.64 27.25 23.79
C GLU A 411 -5.12 27.06 25.23
N TRP A 412 -5.95 27.28 26.25
CA TRP A 412 -5.47 27.37 27.64
C TRP A 412 -5.26 26.02 28.35
N HIS A 413 -5.82 24.92 27.87
CA HIS A 413 -5.57 23.57 28.45
C HIS A 413 -4.47 22.79 27.73
N LEU A 414 -4.21 23.09 26.45
CA LEU A 414 -3.11 22.49 25.69
C LEU A 414 -1.75 22.87 26.28
N ILE A 415 -1.60 24.13 26.70
CA ILE A 415 -0.35 24.69 27.23
C ILE A 415 0.03 24.07 28.59
N ASP A 416 -0.94 23.76 29.44
CA ASP A 416 -0.69 23.18 30.77
C ASP A 416 -0.28 21.71 30.71
N CYS A 417 -0.88 20.91 29.81
CA CYS A 417 -0.44 19.53 29.55
C CYS A 417 0.98 19.51 28.95
N ILE A 418 1.26 20.42 28.01
CA ILE A 418 2.59 20.60 27.41
C ILE A 418 3.64 20.97 28.47
N HIS A 419 3.31 21.88 29.39
CA HIS A 419 4.23 22.29 30.46
C HIS A 419 4.48 21.22 31.53
N HIS A 420 3.46 20.42 31.88
CA HIS A 420 3.63 19.32 32.82
C HIS A 420 4.56 18.24 32.25
N PHE A 421 4.39 17.91 30.96
CA PHE A 421 5.20 16.93 30.24
C PHE A 421 6.67 17.39 30.06
N PHE A 422 6.90 18.64 29.60
CA PHE A 422 8.27 19.17 29.51
C PHE A 422 8.99 19.19 30.86
N ARG A 423 8.27 19.47 31.95
CA ARG A 423 8.88 19.47 33.29
C ARG A 423 9.33 18.08 33.72
N GLN A 424 8.61 17.02 33.33
CA GLN A 424 8.97 15.64 33.64
C GLN A 424 10.16 15.15 32.77
N TRP A 425 10.17 15.48 31.48
CA TRP A 425 11.22 15.09 30.53
C TRP A 425 12.57 15.78 30.77
N PHE A 426 12.57 17.09 31.06
CA PHE A 426 13.83 17.81 31.38
C PHE A 426 14.41 17.45 32.75
N SER A 427 13.58 16.91 33.66
CA SER A 427 14.06 16.47 34.98
C SER A 427 14.82 15.14 34.90
N GLN A 428 14.60 14.31 33.88
CA GLN A 428 15.30 13.02 33.72
C GLN A 428 16.61 13.13 32.93
N LYS A 429 16.81 14.20 32.14
CA LYS A 429 18.00 14.36 31.29
C LYS A 429 19.27 14.85 32.02
N HIS A 430 19.23 15.06 33.34
CA HIS A 430 20.32 15.69 34.09
C HIS A 430 20.99 14.85 35.19
N ASP A 431 20.58 13.61 35.46
CA ASP A 431 21.19 12.78 36.51
C ASP A 431 22.42 11.97 36.05
N GLY A 432 23.31 12.61 35.28
CA GLY A 432 24.44 11.94 34.66
C GLY A 432 25.68 12.80 34.46
N GLU A 433 26.10 13.59 35.46
CA GLU A 433 27.49 14.07 35.54
C GLU A 433 28.24 13.36 36.68
N PRO A 434 29.41 12.74 36.43
CA PRO A 434 30.22 12.15 37.48
C PRO A 434 31.03 13.24 38.19
N GLU A 435 30.91 13.28 39.53
CA GLU A 435 31.81 14.02 40.41
C GLU A 435 33.27 13.60 40.16
N GLN A 436 34.06 14.46 39.53
CA GLN A 436 35.51 14.37 39.57
C GLN A 436 36.01 14.75 40.97
N GLY A 437 36.20 13.73 41.80
CA GLY A 437 36.92 13.84 43.06
C GLY A 437 38.42 14.08 42.84
N GLN A 438 38.92 15.14 43.47
CA GLN A 438 40.32 15.52 43.58
C GLN A 438 41.06 14.64 44.62
N GLN A 439 42.29 14.24 44.26
CA GLN A 439 43.48 13.91 45.08
C GLN A 439 43.43 12.74 46.11
N VAL A 440 44.32 11.76 45.90
CA VAL A 440 45.59 11.60 46.64
C VAL A 440 46.70 11.21 45.67
#